data_AF-A0A0Q6X619-F1
#
_entry.id   AF-A0A0Q6X619-F1
#
_cell.length_a   1.000
_cell.length_b   1.000
_cell.length_c   1.000
_cell.angle_alpha   90.00
_cell.angle_beta   90.00
_cell.angle_gamma   90.00
#
_symmetry.space_group_name_H-M   'P 1'
#
loop_
_entity.id
_entity.type
_entity.pdbx_description
1 polymer ?
#
loop_
_entity_poly.entity_id
_entity_poly.type
_entity_poly.pdbx_seq_one_letter_code
_entity_poly.pdbx_strand_id
1 'polypeptide(L)'
;MAYARDFSSSRKLLQKSEHSDLAIDANGDDAYVSVDYQSDKGDVFMVNLRTGERTALFSTYVSGSATALHISGKGFNKPGWVVLSTYGDYGGTQWLHKKIFAVQLKASPKIYNLAFHHAVENGYWTEPHASVNRDFTKVLFNSNWNSSSDTDIDAYMIEIPADAVK
;
A
#
# COMPACT_ATOMS: atom_id res chain seq x y z
N MET A 1 -16.48 -7.53 2.10
CA MET A 1 -16.76 -8.95 2.46
C MET A 1 -15.89 -9.83 1.56
N ALA A 2 -15.40 -10.96 2.04
CA ALA A 2 -14.93 -12.07 1.21
C ALA A 2 -15.98 -13.17 1.21
N TYR A 3 -16.13 -13.88 0.10
CA TYR A 3 -17.08 -14.97 -0.06
C TYR A 3 -16.32 -16.25 -0.40
N ALA A 4 -16.82 -17.40 0.07
CA ALA A 4 -16.40 -18.67 -0.48
C ALA A 4 -16.72 -18.73 -1.99
N ARG A 5 -15.98 -19.55 -2.75
CA ARG A 5 -16.14 -19.64 -4.23
C ARG A 5 -17.54 -20.05 -4.66
N ASP A 6 -18.25 -20.80 -3.81
CA ASP A 6 -19.63 -21.24 -4.01
C ASP A 6 -20.66 -20.32 -3.34
N PHE A 7 -20.22 -19.20 -2.77
CA PHE A 7 -21.03 -18.25 -1.99
C PHE A 7 -21.75 -18.84 -0.77
N SER A 8 -21.40 -20.06 -0.33
CA SER A 8 -22.00 -20.72 0.83
C SER A 8 -21.73 -20.02 2.16
N SER A 9 -20.65 -19.24 2.21
CA SER A 9 -20.24 -18.49 3.40
C SER A 9 -19.60 -17.17 3.02
N SER A 10 -19.61 -16.24 3.97
CA SER A 10 -18.97 -14.93 3.83
C SER A 10 -18.25 -14.54 5.11
N ARG A 11 -17.22 -13.69 4.95
CA ARG A 11 -16.42 -13.13 6.02
C ARG A 11 -16.33 -11.62 5.84
N LYS A 12 -16.56 -10.87 6.92
CA LYS A 12 -16.25 -9.44 6.92
C LYS A 12 -14.75 -9.24 7.15
N LEU A 13 -14.11 -8.49 6.26
CA LEU A 13 -12.67 -8.20 6.33
C LEU A 13 -12.37 -6.85 7.00
N LEU A 14 -13.25 -5.86 6.78
CA LEU A 14 -13.12 -4.50 7.28
C LEU A 14 -14.52 -3.88 7.42
N GLN A 15 -14.69 -2.95 8.37
CA GLN A 15 -15.96 -2.29 8.64
C GLN A 15 -16.28 -1.21 7.59
N LYS A 16 -15.31 -0.33 7.32
CA LYS A 16 -15.37 0.73 6.32
C LYS A 16 -14.10 0.64 5.48
N SER A 17 -14.26 0.34 4.20
CA SER A 17 -13.13 0.16 3.29
C SER A 17 -12.98 1.38 2.39
N GLU A 18 -11.75 1.88 2.26
CA GLU A 18 -11.40 3.06 1.47
C GLU A 18 -10.21 2.75 0.55
N HIS A 19 -9.10 2.23 1.09
CA HIS A 19 -7.88 1.92 0.33
C HIS A 19 -7.42 0.47 0.55
N SER A 20 -7.46 -0.35 -0.50
CA SER A 20 -7.07 -1.75 -0.43
C SER A 20 -6.66 -2.33 -1.78
N ASP A 21 -5.89 -3.42 -1.76
CA ASP A 21 -5.66 -4.28 -2.93
C ASP A 21 -5.54 -5.75 -2.50
N LEU A 22 -5.64 -6.64 -3.47
CA LEU A 22 -5.35 -8.06 -3.30
C LEU A 22 -3.88 -8.35 -3.64
N ALA A 23 -3.26 -9.23 -2.88
CA ALA A 23 -1.90 -9.71 -3.07
C ALA A 23 -1.83 -11.22 -2.86
N ILE A 24 -0.67 -11.82 -3.17
CA ILE A 24 -0.35 -13.20 -2.77
C ILE A 24 0.64 -13.13 -1.61
N ASP A 25 0.33 -13.77 -0.49
CA ASP A 25 1.23 -13.83 0.65
C ASP A 25 2.42 -14.78 0.42
N ALA A 26 3.37 -14.84 1.36
CA ALA A 26 4.57 -15.65 1.20
C ALA A 26 4.29 -17.17 1.14
N ASN A 27 3.11 -17.61 1.59
CA ASN A 27 2.67 -19.01 1.53
C ASN A 27 1.92 -19.35 0.24
N GLY A 28 1.67 -18.35 -0.63
CA GLY A 28 0.92 -18.52 -1.86
C GLY A 28 -0.60 -18.34 -1.71
N ASP A 29 -1.09 -17.88 -0.56
CA ASP A 29 -2.51 -17.62 -0.34
C ASP A 29 -2.90 -16.21 -0.78
N ASP A 30 -4.16 -16.04 -1.20
CA ASP A 30 -4.73 -14.72 -1.43
C ASP A 30 -4.78 -13.92 -0.11
N ALA A 31 -4.28 -12.69 -0.15
CA ALA A 31 -4.29 -11.75 0.95
C ALA A 31 -5.03 -10.47 0.56
N TYR A 32 -5.90 -10.01 1.45
CA TYR A 32 -6.48 -8.67 1.38
C TYR A 32 -5.63 -7.71 2.19
N VAL A 33 -5.08 -6.67 1.55
CA VAL A 33 -4.22 -5.68 2.19
C VAL A 33 -4.94 -4.33 2.19
N SER A 34 -5.04 -3.70 3.34
CA SER A 34 -5.80 -2.46 3.53
C SER A 34 -5.26 -1.65 4.68
N VAL A 35 -5.72 -0.41 4.79
CA VAL A 35 -5.63 0.41 5.99
C VAL A 35 -6.96 0.39 6.75
N ASP A 36 -6.90 0.41 8.08
CA ASP A 36 -8.05 0.53 8.98
C ASP A 36 -7.97 1.87 9.71
N TYR A 37 -8.47 2.94 9.09
CA TYR A 37 -8.46 4.28 9.69
C TYR A 37 -9.33 4.38 10.95
N GLN A 38 -10.18 3.38 11.22
CA GLN A 38 -11.00 3.32 12.43
C GLN A 38 -10.30 2.57 13.57
N SER A 39 -9.12 1.98 13.34
CA SER A 39 -8.30 1.48 14.45
C SER A 39 -7.64 2.64 15.21
N ASP A 40 -7.28 2.40 16.48
CA ASP A 40 -6.62 3.39 17.34
C ASP A 40 -5.32 3.96 16.73
N LYS A 41 -4.71 3.23 15.79
CA LYS A 41 -3.40 3.54 15.21
C LYS A 41 -3.41 3.72 13.68
N GLY A 42 -4.57 3.60 13.04
CA GLY A 42 -4.65 3.64 11.58
C GLY A 42 -3.84 2.51 10.95
N ASP A 43 -4.08 1.27 11.35
CA ASP A 43 -3.16 0.18 11.01
C ASP A 43 -3.31 -0.21 9.54
N VAL A 44 -2.17 -0.26 8.83
CA VAL A 44 -2.05 -1.05 7.61
C VAL A 44 -1.97 -2.51 8.02
N PHE A 45 -2.78 -3.36 7.39
CA PHE A 45 -2.91 -4.76 7.73
C PHE A 45 -3.09 -5.63 6.50
N MET A 46 -2.85 -6.93 6.67
CA MET A 46 -3.27 -7.96 5.73
C MET A 46 -4.26 -8.93 6.39
N VAL A 47 -5.13 -9.55 5.60
CA VAL A 47 -5.94 -10.70 5.99
C VAL A 47 -5.69 -11.83 5.02
N ASN A 48 -5.20 -12.97 5.50
CA ASN A 48 -5.15 -14.19 4.70
C ASN A 48 -6.59 -14.64 4.43
N LEU A 49 -7.00 -14.72 3.16
CA LEU A 49 -8.40 -14.94 2.82
C LEU A 49 -8.85 -16.38 3.04
N ARG A 50 -7.92 -17.34 3.03
CA ARG A 50 -8.19 -18.74 3.34
C ARG A 50 -8.45 -18.91 4.84
N THR A 51 -7.54 -18.47 5.70
CA THR A 51 -7.63 -18.70 7.16
C THR A 51 -8.47 -17.66 7.87
N GLY A 52 -8.47 -16.42 7.39
CA GLY A 52 -9.08 -15.26 8.05
C GLY A 52 -8.16 -14.59 9.07
N GLU A 53 -6.92 -15.03 9.16
CA GLU A 53 -5.93 -14.44 10.03
C GLU A 53 -5.64 -13.00 9.59
N ARG A 54 -5.82 -12.05 10.52
CA ARG A 54 -5.49 -10.65 10.33
C ARG A 54 -4.14 -10.35 10.97
N THR A 55 -3.26 -9.74 10.20
CA THR A 55 -1.90 -9.37 10.64
C THR A 55 -1.68 -7.88 10.43
N ALA A 56 -1.36 -7.16 11.51
CA ALA A 56 -0.94 -5.77 11.42
C ALA A 56 0.47 -5.68 10.81
N LEU A 57 0.66 -4.75 9.87
CA LEU A 57 1.93 -4.49 9.20
C LEU A 57 2.64 -3.31 9.86
N PHE A 58 2.02 -2.12 9.86
CA PHE A 58 2.52 -0.92 10.53
C PHE A 58 1.38 0.10 10.74
N SER A 59 1.60 1.07 11.62
CA SER A 59 0.61 2.10 11.95
C SER A 59 0.84 3.39 11.15
N THR A 60 -0.24 4.05 10.69
CA THR A 60 -0.15 5.36 10.02
C THR A 60 -0.29 6.54 10.98
N TYR A 61 -0.88 6.33 12.16
CA TYR A 61 -0.97 7.38 13.19
C TYR A 61 0.29 7.35 14.04
N VAL A 62 1.23 8.25 13.74
CA VAL A 62 2.54 8.31 14.39
C VAL A 62 2.76 9.71 14.94
N SER A 63 2.95 9.82 16.25
CA SER A 63 3.28 11.09 16.92
C SER A 63 2.28 12.23 16.63
N GLY A 64 0.98 11.91 16.51
CA GLY A 64 -0.07 12.87 16.18
C GLY A 64 -0.22 13.20 14.69
N SER A 65 0.53 12.53 13.82
CA SER A 65 0.42 12.61 12.36
C SER A 65 -0.57 11.59 11.79
N ALA A 66 -0.99 11.78 10.54
CA ALA A 66 -1.60 10.75 9.72
C ALA A 66 -1.35 10.99 8.22
N THR A 67 -1.73 10.02 7.39
CA THR A 67 -1.56 10.06 5.92
C THR A 67 -2.58 9.15 5.23
N ALA A 68 -2.99 9.53 4.01
CA ALA A 68 -3.66 8.66 3.05
C ALA A 68 -2.64 7.72 2.37
N LEU A 69 -3.11 6.62 1.76
CA LEU A 69 -2.22 5.71 1.03
C LEU A 69 -2.90 4.93 -0.09
N HIS A 70 -2.11 4.50 -1.07
CA HIS A 70 -2.48 3.50 -2.06
C HIS A 70 -1.62 2.26 -1.93
N ILE A 71 -2.18 1.11 -2.32
CA ILE A 71 -1.55 -0.21 -2.22
C ILE A 71 -1.59 -0.87 -3.61
N SER A 72 -0.49 -1.50 -3.98
CA SER A 72 -0.40 -2.37 -5.16
C SER A 72 0.14 -3.74 -4.77
N GLY A 73 -0.72 -4.76 -4.91
CA GLY A 73 -0.40 -6.17 -4.69
C GLY A 73 -0.15 -6.96 -5.97
N LYS A 74 0.13 -6.29 -7.09
CA LYS A 74 0.24 -6.89 -8.43
C LYS A 74 1.52 -7.70 -8.68
N GLY A 75 2.41 -7.78 -7.69
CA GLY A 75 3.66 -8.54 -7.72
C GLY A 75 3.47 -10.06 -7.63
N PHE A 76 2.60 -10.63 -8.46
CA PHE A 76 2.17 -12.03 -8.34
C PHE A 76 3.30 -13.06 -8.48
N ASN A 77 4.38 -12.72 -9.20
CA ASN A 77 5.58 -13.57 -9.33
C ASN A 77 6.61 -13.31 -8.22
N LYS A 78 6.32 -12.39 -7.30
CA LYS A 78 7.05 -12.14 -6.07
C LYS A 78 6.09 -12.13 -4.87
N PRO A 79 5.52 -13.28 -4.49
CA PRO A 79 4.62 -13.37 -3.34
C PRO A 79 5.26 -12.85 -2.05
N GLY A 80 4.41 -12.38 -1.13
CA GLY A 80 4.82 -11.88 0.17
C GLY A 80 5.20 -10.40 0.20
N TRP A 81 4.91 -9.63 -0.85
CA TRP A 81 5.27 -8.22 -0.96
C TRP A 81 4.18 -7.37 -1.61
N VAL A 82 4.09 -6.11 -1.20
CA VAL A 82 3.27 -5.06 -1.81
C VAL A 82 4.06 -3.77 -1.94
N VAL A 83 3.64 -2.88 -2.83
CA VAL A 83 4.12 -1.49 -2.89
C VAL A 83 3.04 -0.57 -2.34
N LEU A 84 3.46 0.39 -1.53
CA LEU A 84 2.61 1.46 -1.02
C LEU A 84 3.11 2.83 -1.48
N SER A 85 2.19 3.75 -1.73
CA SER A 85 2.44 5.19 -1.82
C SER A 85 1.62 5.92 -0.78
N THR A 86 2.24 6.86 -0.05
CA THR A 86 1.60 7.65 1.01
C THR A 86 1.50 9.10 0.60
N TYR A 87 0.39 9.75 0.94
CA TYR A 87 0.11 11.14 0.57
C TYR A 87 -0.88 11.79 1.54
N GLY A 88 -1.20 13.07 1.33
CA GLY A 88 -2.13 13.81 2.19
C GLY A 88 -1.73 13.79 3.66
N ASP A 89 -0.43 13.90 3.91
CA ASP A 89 0.09 13.86 5.26
C ASP A 89 -0.14 15.17 6.02
N TYR A 90 -0.49 15.05 7.30
CA TYR A 90 -0.59 16.18 8.22
C TYR A 90 0.03 15.82 9.57
N GLY A 91 0.24 16.84 10.41
CA GLY A 91 0.71 16.63 11.78
C GLY A 91 2.19 16.23 11.86
N GLY A 92 3.09 17.09 11.37
CA GLY A 92 4.54 16.87 11.45
C GLY A 92 5.06 15.75 10.54
N THR A 93 6.31 15.85 10.09
CA THR A 93 6.89 14.88 9.15
C THR A 93 7.26 13.58 9.85
N GLN A 94 6.74 12.46 9.35
CA GLN A 94 7.08 11.12 9.83
C GLN A 94 7.78 10.29 8.76
N TRP A 95 8.36 9.16 9.18
CA TRP A 95 9.14 8.28 8.31
C TRP A 95 8.36 7.76 7.10
N LEU A 96 7.02 7.65 7.18
CA LEU A 96 6.19 7.12 6.11
C LEU A 96 5.66 8.20 5.17
N HIS A 97 5.79 9.48 5.48
CA HIS A 97 5.17 10.55 4.68
C HIS A 97 5.88 10.77 3.35
N LYS A 98 5.08 11.06 2.31
CA LYS A 98 5.50 11.41 0.96
C LYS A 98 6.42 10.42 0.27
N LYS A 99 6.14 9.12 0.43
CA LYS A 99 7.03 8.05 0.00
C LYS A 99 6.34 6.99 -0.84
N ILE A 100 7.17 6.29 -1.60
CA ILE A 100 6.85 5.01 -2.22
C ILE A 100 7.77 3.99 -1.57
N PHE A 101 7.21 2.90 -1.05
CA PHE A 101 7.98 1.87 -0.37
C PHE A 101 7.42 0.47 -0.58
N ALA A 102 8.29 -0.54 -0.59
CA ALA A 102 7.91 -1.94 -0.58
C ALA A 102 7.72 -2.43 0.85
N VAL A 103 6.68 -3.24 1.09
CA VAL A 103 6.33 -3.78 2.41
C VAL A 103 6.19 -5.29 2.33
N GLN A 104 6.85 -5.99 3.24
CA GLN A 104 6.71 -7.44 3.39
C GLN A 104 5.35 -7.79 4.02
N LEU A 105 4.68 -8.82 3.52
CA LEU A 105 3.39 -9.31 4.01
C LEU A 105 3.58 -10.30 5.17
N LYS A 106 3.95 -9.77 6.34
CA LYS A 106 4.02 -10.51 7.61
C LYS A 106 4.06 -9.55 8.80
N ALA A 107 3.88 -10.08 10.01
CA ALA A 107 4.08 -9.31 11.24
C ALA A 107 5.53 -8.80 11.34
N SER A 108 5.69 -7.55 11.83
CA SER A 108 6.99 -6.86 11.87
C SER A 108 7.69 -6.87 10.49
N PRO A 109 7.08 -6.22 9.48
CA PRO A 109 7.51 -6.33 8.10
C PRO A 109 8.86 -5.65 7.88
N LYS A 110 9.64 -6.18 6.93
CA LYS A 110 10.68 -5.38 6.30
C LYS A 110 10.04 -4.34 5.40
N ILE A 111 10.54 -3.11 5.47
CA ILE A 111 10.08 -1.99 4.66
C ILE A 111 11.29 -1.39 3.93
N TYR A 112 11.21 -1.29 2.61
CA TYR A 112 12.23 -0.67 1.78
C TYR A 112 11.69 0.62 1.19
N ASN A 113 12.30 1.76 1.57
CA ASN A 113 11.99 3.04 0.93
C ASN A 113 12.52 3.02 -0.50
N LEU A 114 11.64 3.25 -1.48
CA LEU A 114 11.97 3.20 -2.90
C LEU A 114 12.15 4.60 -3.48
N ALA A 115 11.29 5.56 -3.13
CA ALA A 115 11.38 6.94 -3.60
C ALA A 115 10.62 7.92 -2.70
N PHE A 116 10.96 9.20 -2.83
CA PHE A 116 10.08 10.31 -2.45
C PHE A 116 9.34 10.75 -3.71
N HIS A 117 8.00 10.75 -3.70
CA HIS A 117 7.23 10.96 -4.93
C HIS A 117 7.08 12.44 -5.31
N HIS A 118 7.39 13.39 -4.42
CA HIS A 118 7.31 14.84 -4.66
C HIS A 118 5.94 15.39 -5.08
N ALA A 119 4.85 14.66 -4.85
CA ALA A 119 3.52 15.17 -5.20
C ALA A 119 3.06 16.20 -4.17
N VAL A 120 2.42 17.26 -4.66
CA VAL A 120 1.69 18.26 -3.89
C VAL A 120 0.22 18.03 -4.14
N GLU A 121 -0.53 17.83 -3.06
CA GLU A 121 -1.95 17.52 -3.15
C GLU A 121 -2.75 18.70 -3.74
N ASN A 122 -3.40 18.45 -4.86
CA ASN A 122 -4.39 19.30 -5.49
C ASN A 122 -5.43 18.42 -6.21
N GLY A 123 -6.15 17.59 -5.44
CA GLY A 123 -7.20 16.70 -5.96
C GLY A 123 -6.70 15.35 -6.49
N TYR A 124 -7.64 14.53 -6.94
CA TYR A 124 -7.45 13.09 -7.21
C TYR A 124 -6.27 12.77 -8.13
N TRP A 125 -6.07 13.55 -9.19
CA TRP A 125 -5.01 13.29 -10.17
C TRP A 125 -3.60 13.50 -9.61
N THR A 126 -3.46 14.25 -8.52
CA THR A 126 -2.17 14.49 -7.86
C THR A 126 -1.84 13.45 -6.80
N GLU A 127 -2.78 12.57 -6.44
CA GLU A 127 -2.51 11.47 -5.52
C GLU A 127 -1.55 10.48 -6.19
N PRO A 128 -0.41 10.13 -5.57
CA PRO A 128 0.53 9.18 -6.15
C PRO A 128 -0.07 7.77 -6.10
N HIS A 129 -0.38 7.20 -7.25
CA HIS A 129 -0.88 5.84 -7.42
C HIS A 129 0.27 4.92 -7.83
N ALA A 130 1.06 4.45 -6.86
CA ALA A 130 2.14 3.52 -7.15
C ALA A 130 1.59 2.14 -7.54
N SER A 131 2.06 1.59 -8.65
CA SER A 131 1.69 0.26 -9.14
C SER A 131 2.92 -0.54 -9.55
N VAL A 132 3.03 -1.76 -9.03
CA VAL A 132 4.16 -2.66 -9.28
C VAL A 132 3.86 -3.62 -10.43
N ASN A 133 4.88 -4.04 -11.18
CA ASN A 133 4.74 -5.09 -12.19
C ASN A 133 4.80 -6.51 -11.57
N ARG A 134 4.49 -7.54 -12.36
CA ARG A 134 4.31 -8.93 -11.85
C ARG A 134 5.53 -9.49 -11.13
N ASP A 135 6.73 -9.16 -11.59
CA ASP A 135 7.99 -9.67 -11.04
C ASP A 135 8.61 -8.76 -9.95
N PHE A 136 7.93 -7.67 -9.58
CA PHE A 136 8.38 -6.73 -8.54
C PHE A 136 9.70 -6.00 -8.88
N THR A 137 10.01 -5.81 -10.16
CA THR A 137 11.22 -5.09 -10.60
C THR A 137 10.96 -3.67 -11.08
N LYS A 138 9.70 -3.28 -11.28
CA LYS A 138 9.30 -1.95 -11.77
C LYS A 138 8.09 -1.43 -11.02
N VAL A 139 8.15 -0.15 -10.64
CA VAL A 139 7.03 0.58 -10.03
C VAL A 139 6.75 1.83 -10.84
N LEU A 140 5.54 1.97 -11.34
CA LEU A 140 5.06 3.22 -11.95
C LEU A 140 4.29 4.03 -10.90
N PHE A 141 4.44 5.35 -10.92
CA PHE A 141 3.65 6.27 -10.10
C PHE A 141 3.49 7.62 -10.79
N ASN A 142 2.41 8.34 -10.50
CA ASN A 142 2.21 9.71 -10.96
C ASN A 142 2.65 10.74 -9.92
N SER A 143 3.07 11.91 -10.38
CA SER A 143 3.37 13.06 -9.53
C SER A 143 3.34 14.35 -10.32
N ASN A 144 2.96 15.45 -9.66
CA ASN A 144 3.14 16.81 -10.18
C ASN A 144 4.47 17.46 -9.77
N TRP A 145 5.38 16.68 -9.17
CA TRP A 145 6.78 17.04 -8.91
C TRP A 145 7.00 18.44 -8.28
N ASN A 146 6.28 18.69 -7.18
CA ASN A 146 6.24 19.95 -6.41
C ASN A 146 5.50 21.11 -7.11
N SER A 147 4.88 20.88 -8.27
CA SER A 147 3.92 21.81 -8.88
C SER A 147 2.64 21.85 -8.05
N SER A 148 1.99 23.01 -7.97
CA SER A 148 0.66 23.13 -7.34
C SER A 148 -0.49 22.85 -8.31
N SER A 149 -0.19 22.47 -9.57
CA SER A 149 -1.20 22.16 -10.58
C SER A 149 -1.82 20.78 -10.35
N ASP A 150 -3.12 20.67 -10.62
CA ASP A 150 -3.90 19.42 -10.62
C ASP A 150 -3.87 18.67 -11.96
N THR A 151 -3.20 19.25 -12.95
CA THR A 151 -3.17 18.75 -14.34
C THR A 151 -1.76 18.63 -14.91
N ASP A 152 -0.77 19.26 -14.30
CA ASP A 152 0.66 19.12 -14.64
C ASP A 152 1.22 17.89 -13.93
N ILE A 153 0.92 16.71 -14.48
CA ILE A 153 1.20 15.42 -13.85
C ILE A 153 1.90 14.52 -14.85
N ASP A 154 3.06 14.01 -14.43
CA ASP A 154 3.83 13.04 -15.17
C ASP A 154 3.83 11.68 -14.48
N ALA A 155 4.15 10.65 -15.26
CA ALA A 155 4.39 9.31 -14.77
C ALA A 155 5.90 9.03 -14.68
N TYR A 156 6.32 8.48 -13.55
CA TYR A 156 7.71 8.14 -13.25
C TYR A 156 7.81 6.64 -13.00
N MET A 157 8.99 6.07 -13.29
CA MET A 157 9.29 4.67 -13.05
C MET A 157 10.47 4.50 -12.10
N ILE A 158 10.30 3.62 -11.11
CA ILE A 158 11.37 3.12 -10.26
C ILE A 158 11.77 1.74 -10.78
N GLU A 159 13.07 1.52 -10.97
CA GLU A 159 13.61 0.18 -11.17
C GLU A 159 14.12 -0.39 -9.85
N ILE A 160 13.69 -1.61 -9.53
CA ILE A 160 14.11 -2.35 -8.35
C ILE A 160 15.02 -3.49 -8.83
N PRO A 161 16.26 -3.61 -8.30
CA PRO A 161 17.10 -4.76 -8.61
C PRO A 161 16.37 -6.06 -8.26
N ALA A 162 16.42 -7.05 -9.16
CA ALA A 162 15.64 -8.28 -9.04
C ALA A 162 15.91 -9.08 -7.75
N ASP A 163 17.06 -8.85 -7.09
CA ASP A 163 17.49 -9.50 -5.87
C ASP A 163 17.36 -8.63 -4.60
N ALA A 164 16.88 -7.38 -4.73
CA ALA A 164 16.76 -6.44 -3.61
C ALA A 164 15.65 -6.81 -2.62
N VAL A 165 14.58 -7.44 -3.13
CA VAL A 165 13.42 -7.85 -2.33
C VAL A 165 13.46 -9.36 -2.17
N LYS A 166 13.76 -9.86 -0.96
CA LYS A 166 13.87 -11.29 -0.63
C LYS A 166 12.70 -11.73 0.25
#